data_AF-A0A3C1F039-F1
#
_entry.id   AF-A0A3C1F039-F1
#
_cell.length_a   1.000
_cell.length_b   1.000
_cell.length_c   1.000
_cell.angle_alpha   90.00
_cell.angle_beta   90.00
_cell.angle_gamma   90.00
#
_symmetry.space_group_name_H-M   'P 1'
#
loop_
_entity.id
_entity.type
_entity.pdbx_description
1 polymer ?
#
loop_
_entity_poly.entity_id
_entity_poly.type
_entity_poly.pdbx_seq_one_letter_code
_entity_poly.pdbx_strand_id
1 'polypeptide(L)'
;MSKKLFSLGILLLFSAQVLLSQVSTKVEPQDEKKTTEEQNVNPVSKPIETKKPAVTQPAPAPKPTDFYELYKSSQVSDRRKAIDNIGRKRDSKDAQILIDALSDSDSGVKVSAIDSLGLMREQLAADKIILALKDKEPQVRQSACVALGYIGDSK
;
A
#
# COMPACT_ATOMS: atom_id res chain seq x y z
N MET A 1 20.87 -48.84 19.25
CA MET A 1 20.70 -49.53 17.95
C MET A 1 19.50 -48.87 17.28
N SER A 2 19.54 -48.17 16.14
CA SER A 2 20.43 -48.17 14.98
C SER A 2 20.27 -46.84 14.24
N LYS A 3 21.38 -46.27 13.77
CA LYS A 3 21.49 -45.07 12.93
C LYS A 3 21.17 -45.40 11.48
N LYS A 4 20.54 -44.48 10.72
CA LYS A 4 20.71 -44.21 9.26
C LYS A 4 20.25 -42.76 9.02
N LEU A 5 21.07 -41.75 8.73
CA LEU A 5 21.97 -41.46 7.60
C LEU A 5 21.30 -41.54 6.20
N PHE A 6 21.00 -40.37 5.65
CA PHE A 6 21.02 -39.99 4.22
C PHE A 6 21.10 -38.45 4.21
N SER A 7 22.27 -37.81 4.31
CA SER A 7 23.28 -37.57 3.26
C SER A 7 22.71 -37.04 1.94
N LEU A 8 22.71 -35.71 1.83
CA LEU A 8 23.40 -34.92 0.80
C LEU A 8 23.30 -35.47 -0.64
N GLY A 9 22.44 -34.84 -1.46
CA GLY A 9 22.37 -35.05 -2.90
C GLY A 9 22.06 -33.75 -3.65
N ILE A 10 23.11 -33.15 -4.23
CA ILE A 10 23.10 -32.38 -5.49
C ILE A 10 22.58 -30.93 -5.38
N LEU A 11 23.32 -30.04 -4.72
CA LEU A 11 24.22 -29.08 -5.38
C LEU A 11 24.78 -29.55 -6.74
N LEU A 12 24.28 -28.98 -7.86
CA LEU A 12 24.95 -28.82 -9.17
C LEU A 12 23.95 -28.36 -10.24
N LEU A 13 23.77 -27.04 -10.45
CA LEU A 13 23.41 -26.44 -11.76
C LEU A 13 23.87 -24.96 -11.85
N PHE A 14 24.97 -24.62 -11.18
CA PHE A 14 25.79 -23.46 -11.55
C PHE A 14 27.05 -24.01 -12.18
N SER A 15 27.19 -23.89 -13.51
CA SER A 15 28.42 -23.51 -14.21
C SER A 15 28.35 -23.89 -15.68
N ALA A 16 28.79 -22.93 -16.49
CA ALA A 16 29.47 -23.08 -17.76
C ALA A 16 28.59 -23.44 -18.99
N GLN A 17 28.67 -22.76 -20.13
CA GLN A 17 29.64 -21.76 -20.61
C GLN A 17 29.19 -21.33 -22.03
N VAL A 18 29.45 -20.06 -22.43
CA VAL A 18 30.22 -19.67 -23.66
C VAL A 18 29.55 -19.98 -25.04
N LEU A 19 29.49 -19.13 -26.07
CA LEU A 19 30.19 -17.89 -26.42
C LEU A 19 29.56 -17.28 -27.70
N LEU A 20 29.81 -15.98 -27.89
CA LEU A 20 30.06 -15.24 -29.14
C LEU A 20 28.96 -15.05 -30.21
N SER A 21 28.57 -13.78 -30.42
CA SER A 21 28.73 -13.04 -31.69
C SER A 21 28.32 -11.58 -31.45
N GLN A 22 29.28 -10.70 -31.16
CA GLN A 22 29.95 -9.78 -32.09
C GLN A 22 29.12 -8.55 -32.53
N VAL A 23 29.65 -7.41 -32.06
CA VAL A 23 29.49 -6.02 -32.47
C VAL A 23 29.52 -5.81 -33.99
N SER A 24 28.64 -4.94 -34.51
CA SER A 24 29.04 -3.79 -35.34
C SER A 24 27.90 -2.92 -35.85
N THR A 25 28.09 -1.61 -35.63
CA THR A 25 27.76 -0.46 -36.48
C THR A 25 26.32 -0.20 -36.90
N LYS A 26 25.79 0.98 -36.53
CA LYS A 26 25.79 2.14 -37.44
C LYS A 26 25.31 3.40 -36.71
N VAL A 27 26.24 4.35 -36.55
CA VAL A 27 25.93 5.77 -36.33
C VAL A 27 25.81 6.40 -37.71
N GLU A 28 24.74 7.16 -37.96
CA GLU A 28 24.66 8.08 -39.09
C GLU A 28 23.94 9.37 -38.64
N PRO A 29 24.57 10.55 -38.76
CA PRO A 29 23.96 11.86 -38.51
C PRO A 29 23.45 12.45 -39.83
N GLN A 30 22.42 13.31 -39.78
CA GLN A 30 22.15 14.26 -40.86
C GLN A 30 21.69 15.60 -40.28
N ASP A 31 22.55 16.59 -40.51
CA ASP A 31 22.36 18.02 -40.31
C ASP A 31 21.51 18.66 -41.43
N GLU A 32 20.88 19.79 -41.05
CA GLU A 32 20.58 20.99 -41.83
C GLU A 32 19.74 20.95 -43.14
N LYS A 33 18.60 21.67 -43.11
CA LYS A 33 18.53 22.98 -43.81
C LYS A 33 17.41 23.92 -43.32
N LYS A 34 17.76 25.20 -43.47
CA LYS A 34 17.26 26.46 -42.92
C LYS A 34 16.23 27.17 -43.83
N THR A 35 15.48 28.10 -43.23
CA THR A 35 14.74 29.27 -43.82
C THR A 35 13.41 28.93 -44.52
N THR A 36 12.25 29.53 -44.15
CA THR A 36 11.95 30.96 -44.24
C THR A 36 10.81 31.38 -43.29
N GLU A 37 10.93 32.62 -42.82
CA GLU A 37 9.97 33.44 -42.06
C GLU A 37 8.54 33.42 -42.61
N GLU A 38 7.55 33.43 -41.71
CA GLU A 38 6.47 34.42 -41.83
C GLU A 38 5.96 34.78 -40.43
N GLN A 39 6.13 36.06 -40.11
CA GLN A 39 5.54 36.72 -38.96
C GLN A 39 4.02 36.62 -39.06
N ASN A 40 3.35 36.18 -38.00
CA ASN A 40 1.98 36.64 -37.76
C ASN A 40 1.75 36.92 -36.28
N VAL A 41 1.91 38.19 -35.96
CA VAL A 41 1.55 38.83 -34.70
C VAL A 41 0.03 38.95 -34.66
N ASN A 42 -0.60 38.12 -33.82
CA ASN A 42 -1.82 38.33 -33.01
C ASN A 42 -3.08 38.97 -33.65
N PRO A 43 -4.29 38.55 -33.23
CA PRO A 43 -4.90 39.37 -32.19
C PRO A 43 -5.77 38.61 -31.15
N VAL A 44 -5.53 38.97 -29.89
CA VAL A 44 -6.53 39.21 -28.83
C VAL A 44 -7.62 38.13 -28.67
N SER A 45 -7.27 37.07 -27.94
CA SER A 45 -8.26 36.27 -27.21
C SER A 45 -8.68 37.03 -25.95
N LYS A 46 -9.98 37.33 -25.86
CA LYS A 46 -10.69 37.96 -24.75
C LYS A 46 -10.22 37.45 -23.37
N PRO A 47 -10.29 38.27 -22.30
CA PRO A 47 -10.05 37.78 -20.95
C PRO A 47 -10.99 36.61 -20.68
N ILE A 48 -10.43 35.42 -20.46
CA ILE A 48 -11.18 34.33 -19.85
C ILE A 48 -11.49 34.83 -18.45
N GLU A 49 -12.71 35.32 -18.28
CA GLU A 49 -13.31 35.54 -16.97
C GLU A 49 -13.39 34.16 -16.31
N THR A 50 -12.29 33.75 -15.66
CA THR A 50 -12.31 32.67 -14.70
C THR A 50 -13.18 33.18 -13.56
N LYS A 51 -14.48 32.93 -13.66
CA LYS A 51 -15.36 32.84 -12.51
C LYS A 51 -14.66 31.91 -11.53
N LYS A 52 -13.97 32.51 -10.54
CA LYS A 52 -13.44 31.85 -9.36
C LYS A 52 -14.48 30.82 -8.95
N PRO A 53 -14.17 29.52 -8.87
CA PRO A 53 -15.13 28.55 -8.38
C PRO A 53 -15.66 29.13 -7.08
N ALA A 54 -16.98 29.33 -7.02
CA ALA A 54 -17.64 29.74 -5.81
C ALA A 54 -17.08 28.86 -4.70
N VAL A 55 -16.52 29.49 -3.67
CA VAL A 55 -16.15 28.79 -2.45
C VAL A 55 -17.46 28.21 -1.94
N THR A 56 -17.74 26.96 -2.29
CA THR A 56 -18.77 26.18 -1.63
C THR A 56 -18.38 26.27 -0.17
N GLN A 57 -19.27 26.84 0.64
CA GLN A 57 -19.09 26.83 2.09
C GLN A 57 -18.65 25.42 2.48
N PRO A 58 -17.60 25.25 3.31
CA PRO A 58 -17.24 23.94 3.83
C PRO A 58 -18.54 23.29 4.31
N ALA A 59 -18.83 22.08 3.83
CA ALA A 59 -19.98 21.34 4.30
C ALA A 59 -20.05 21.49 5.83
N PRO A 60 -21.24 21.73 6.43
CA PRO A 60 -21.36 21.92 7.87
C PRO A 60 -20.57 20.82 8.57
N ALA A 61 -19.74 21.21 9.53
CA ALA A 61 -18.83 20.29 10.21
C ALA A 61 -19.59 18.98 10.50
N PRO A 62 -19.10 17.82 10.03
CA PRO A 62 -19.79 16.56 10.26
C PRO A 62 -20.04 16.43 11.76
N LYS A 63 -21.25 16.00 12.14
CA LYS A 63 -21.58 15.71 13.55
C LYS A 63 -20.43 14.90 14.17
N PRO A 64 -20.08 15.12 15.46
CA PRO A 64 -19.04 14.34 16.13
C PRO A 64 -19.27 12.87 15.85
N THR A 65 -18.36 12.32 15.05
CA THR A 65 -18.58 11.04 14.40
C THR A 65 -18.28 9.98 15.43
N ASP A 66 -19.29 9.21 15.81
CA ASP A 66 -19.07 8.03 16.62
C ASP A 66 -18.39 6.96 15.77
N PHE A 67 -17.07 6.86 15.90
CA PHE A 67 -16.28 5.87 15.16
C PHE A 67 -16.70 4.43 15.50
N TYR A 68 -17.32 4.19 16.66
CA TYR A 68 -17.85 2.89 17.05
C TYR A 68 -19.09 2.48 16.25
N GLU A 69 -19.80 3.43 15.65
CA GLU A 69 -20.90 3.13 14.72
C GLU A 69 -20.40 3.04 13.28
N LEU A 70 -19.41 3.85 12.90
CA LEU A 70 -18.88 3.83 11.54
C LEU A 70 -18.17 2.53 11.15
N TYR A 71 -17.56 1.78 12.09
CA TYR A 71 -16.92 0.51 11.73
C TYR A 71 -17.92 -0.55 11.23
N LYS A 72 -19.22 -0.38 11.55
CA LYS A 72 -20.32 -1.24 11.08
C LYS A 72 -20.91 -0.78 9.75
N SER A 73 -20.44 0.33 9.18
CA SER A 73 -21.00 0.92 7.96
C SER A 73 -20.83 0.00 6.75
N SER A 74 -21.81 -0.01 5.84
CA SER A 74 -21.65 -0.66 4.53
C SER A 74 -20.58 0.01 3.66
N GLN A 75 -20.29 1.29 3.92
CA GLN A 75 -19.33 2.07 3.15
C GLN A 75 -17.90 1.79 3.61
N VAL A 76 -17.07 1.32 2.69
CA VAL A 76 -15.65 1.01 2.93
C VAL A 76 -14.89 2.21 3.51
N SER A 77 -15.14 3.40 2.97
CA SER A 77 -14.49 4.63 3.42
C SER A 77 -14.74 4.94 4.89
N ASP A 78 -15.94 4.63 5.38
CA ASP A 78 -16.34 4.93 6.75
C ASP A 78 -15.76 3.91 7.71
N ARG A 79 -15.80 2.61 7.35
CA ARG A 79 -15.15 1.56 8.12
C ARG A 79 -13.66 1.80 8.26
N ARG A 80 -12.98 2.11 7.16
CA ARG A 80 -11.54 2.40 7.20
C ARG A 80 -11.23 3.62 8.07
N LYS A 81 -12.00 4.71 7.92
CA LYS A 81 -11.85 5.90 8.79
C LYS A 81 -12.08 5.56 10.26
N ALA A 82 -13.06 4.71 10.57
CA ALA A 82 -13.33 4.26 11.93
C ALA A 82 -12.13 3.50 12.52
N ILE A 83 -11.68 2.46 11.83
CA ILE A 83 -10.55 1.62 12.25
C ILE A 83 -9.27 2.44 12.41
N ASP A 84 -8.98 3.35 11.47
CA ASP A 84 -7.85 4.28 11.58
C ASP A 84 -7.93 5.13 12.86
N ASN A 85 -9.09 5.72 13.16
CA ASN A 85 -9.24 6.59 14.33
C ASN A 85 -9.22 5.79 15.64
N ILE A 86 -9.86 4.63 15.66
CA ILE A 86 -9.85 3.71 16.80
C ILE A 86 -8.41 3.25 17.09
N GLY A 87 -7.68 2.80 16.06
CA GLY A 87 -6.29 2.35 16.18
C GLY A 87 -5.33 3.45 16.63
N ARG A 88 -5.50 4.69 16.14
CA ARG A 88 -4.69 5.85 16.58
C ARG A 88 -4.81 6.14 18.07
N LYS A 89 -5.95 5.83 18.69
CA LYS A 89 -6.13 6.02 20.15
C LYS A 89 -5.28 5.04 20.97
N ARG A 90 -4.95 3.87 20.39
CA ARG A 90 -4.19 2.80 21.06
C ARG A 90 -4.76 2.42 22.43
N ASP A 91 -6.08 2.47 22.56
CA ASP A 91 -6.78 2.08 23.77
C ASP A 91 -7.00 0.56 23.72
N SER A 92 -6.50 -0.16 24.72
CA SER A 92 -6.58 -1.62 24.75
C SER A 92 -8.02 -2.13 24.78
N LYS A 93 -8.99 -1.34 25.26
CA LYS A 93 -10.41 -1.72 25.24
C LYS A 93 -10.96 -1.85 23.82
N ASP A 94 -10.33 -1.19 22.85
CA ASP A 94 -10.76 -1.20 21.46
C ASP A 94 -10.11 -2.35 20.66
N ALA A 95 -9.22 -3.14 21.28
CA ALA A 95 -8.49 -4.23 20.63
C ALA A 95 -9.43 -5.23 19.93
N GLN A 96 -10.56 -5.58 20.55
CA GLN A 96 -11.50 -6.53 19.96
C GLN A 96 -12.10 -6.00 18.64
N ILE A 97 -12.41 -4.71 18.55
CA ILE A 97 -12.95 -4.10 17.33
C ILE A 97 -11.92 -4.18 16.20
N LEU A 98 -10.65 -3.92 16.51
CA LEU A 98 -9.56 -4.05 15.53
C LEU A 98 -9.34 -5.51 15.12
N ILE A 99 -9.42 -6.46 16.07
CA ILE A 99 -9.33 -7.91 15.81
C ILE A 99 -10.46 -8.40 14.90
N ASP A 100 -11.66 -7.84 15.03
CA ASP A 100 -12.80 -8.19 14.18
C ASP A 100 -12.64 -7.61 12.76
N ALA A 101 -12.05 -6.41 12.64
CA ALA A 101 -11.74 -5.77 11.36
C ALA A 101 -10.68 -6.51 10.52
N LEU A 102 -9.94 -7.47 11.09
CA LEU A 102 -9.05 -8.37 10.34
C LEU A 102 -9.80 -9.26 9.34
N SER A 103 -11.11 -9.46 9.55
CA SER A 103 -11.98 -10.25 8.67
C SER A 103 -12.72 -9.40 7.65
N ASP A 104 -12.43 -8.09 7.55
CA ASP A 104 -13.11 -7.21 6.60
C ASP A 104 -12.85 -7.65 5.14
N SER A 105 -13.85 -7.45 4.27
CA SER A 105 -13.74 -7.77 2.86
C SER A 105 -12.80 -6.82 2.12
N ASP A 106 -12.66 -5.58 2.61
CA ASP A 106 -11.75 -4.59 2.07
C ASP A 106 -10.34 -4.74 2.65
N SER A 107 -9.33 -4.75 1.78
CA SER A 107 -7.95 -4.91 2.19
C SER A 107 -7.37 -3.69 2.87
N GLY A 108 -7.85 -2.49 2.55
CA GLY A 108 -7.47 -1.27 3.24
C GLY A 108 -7.91 -1.27 4.70
N VAL A 109 -9.12 -1.74 4.99
CA VAL A 109 -9.60 -1.93 6.37
C VAL A 109 -8.73 -2.95 7.12
N LYS A 110 -8.46 -4.11 6.50
CA LYS A 110 -7.59 -5.15 7.09
C LYS A 110 -6.20 -4.61 7.42
N VAL A 111 -5.53 -3.95 6.47
CA VAL A 111 -4.19 -3.35 6.68
C VAL A 111 -4.23 -2.36 7.85
N SER A 112 -5.23 -1.47 7.88
CA SER A 112 -5.36 -0.46 8.93
C SER A 112 -5.52 -1.10 10.32
N ALA A 113 -6.27 -2.20 10.41
CA ALA A 113 -6.43 -2.96 11.64
C ALA A 113 -5.13 -3.67 12.05
N ILE A 114 -4.45 -4.36 11.12
CA ILE A 114 -3.19 -5.08 11.38
C ILE A 114 -2.10 -4.12 11.86
N ASP A 115 -1.91 -3.00 11.16
CA ASP A 115 -0.91 -1.99 11.53
C ASP A 115 -1.17 -1.45 12.94
N SER A 116 -2.44 -1.17 13.25
CA SER A 116 -2.84 -0.67 14.57
C SER A 116 -2.56 -1.68 15.68
N LEU A 117 -2.94 -2.94 15.48
CA LEU A 117 -2.71 -4.03 16.44
C LEU A 117 -1.21 -4.29 16.65
N GLY A 118 -0.41 -4.23 15.58
CA GLY A 118 1.05 -4.32 15.65
C GLY A 118 1.67 -3.19 16.49
N LEU A 119 1.25 -1.95 16.26
CA LEU A 119 1.71 -0.78 17.01
C LEU A 119 1.29 -0.82 18.48
N MET A 120 0.12 -1.42 18.78
CA MET A 120 -0.34 -1.69 20.14
C MET A 120 0.38 -2.87 20.79
N ARG A 121 1.11 -3.67 20.01
CA ARG A 121 1.72 -4.95 20.42
C ARG A 121 0.68 -5.89 21.03
N GLU A 122 -0.51 -5.92 20.44
CA GLU A 122 -1.66 -6.67 20.94
C GLU A 122 -1.46 -8.18 20.73
N GLN A 123 -1.12 -8.88 21.80
CA GLN A 123 -0.78 -10.31 21.74
C GLN A 123 -1.97 -11.19 21.39
N LEU A 124 -3.19 -10.80 21.79
CA LEU A 124 -4.40 -11.56 21.49
C LEU A 124 -4.72 -11.59 19.99
N ALA A 125 -4.14 -10.68 19.20
CA ALA A 125 -4.31 -10.62 17.76
C ALA A 125 -3.34 -11.54 16.98
N ALA A 126 -2.30 -12.09 17.62
CA ALA A 126 -1.21 -12.77 16.95
C ALA A 126 -1.70 -13.91 16.03
N ASP A 127 -2.57 -14.79 16.52
CA ASP A 127 -3.10 -15.92 15.75
C ASP A 127 -3.87 -15.46 14.50
N LYS A 128 -4.69 -14.41 14.62
CA LYS A 128 -5.42 -13.86 13.46
C LYS A 128 -4.50 -13.18 12.47
N ILE A 129 -3.48 -12.47 12.94
CA ILE A 129 -2.49 -11.81 12.06
C ILE A 129 -1.62 -12.87 11.35
N ILE A 130 -1.31 -14.00 11.98
CA ILE A 130 -0.65 -15.14 11.32
C ILE A 130 -1.48 -15.67 10.14
N LEU A 131 -2.81 -15.71 10.26
CA LEU A 131 -3.67 -16.07 9.13
C LEU A 131 -3.59 -15.04 7.99
N ALA A 132 -3.47 -13.75 8.31
CA ALA A 132 -3.34 -12.67 7.34
C ALA A 132 -2.04 -12.75 6.50
N LEU A 133 -1.03 -13.50 6.93
CA LEU A 133 0.16 -13.82 6.11
C LEU A 133 -0.18 -14.61 4.84
N LYS A 134 -1.37 -15.22 4.77
CA LYS A 134 -1.87 -15.97 3.61
C LYS A 134 -2.92 -15.19 2.81
N ASP A 135 -3.16 -13.92 3.13
CA ASP A 135 -4.15 -13.11 2.42
C ASP A 135 -3.78 -12.95 0.94
N LYS A 136 -4.79 -12.89 0.08
CA LYS A 136 -4.62 -12.71 -1.37
C LYS A 136 -3.92 -11.38 -1.69
N GLU A 137 -4.18 -10.33 -0.91
CA GLU A 137 -3.65 -9.01 -1.16
C GLU A 137 -2.22 -8.89 -0.60
N PRO A 138 -1.22 -8.57 -1.44
CA PRO A 138 0.17 -8.46 -1.01
C PRO A 138 0.40 -7.49 0.15
N GLN A 139 -0.34 -6.38 0.18
CA GLN A 139 -0.23 -5.34 1.20
C GLN A 139 -0.66 -5.86 2.58
N VAL A 140 -1.70 -6.70 2.62
CA VAL A 140 -2.16 -7.34 3.87
C VAL A 140 -1.07 -8.27 4.41
N ARG A 141 -0.44 -9.07 3.54
CA ARG A 141 0.67 -9.96 3.94
C ARG A 141 1.86 -9.17 4.47
N GLN A 142 2.23 -8.08 3.80
CA GLN A 142 3.34 -7.22 4.21
C GLN A 142 3.08 -6.60 5.60
N SER A 143 1.90 -6.03 5.80
CA SER A 143 1.47 -5.45 7.08
C SER A 143 1.48 -6.49 8.19
N ALA A 144 1.00 -7.72 7.91
CA ALA A 144 1.00 -8.82 8.88
C ALA A 144 2.41 -9.21 9.34
N CYS A 145 3.38 -9.31 8.42
CA CYS A 145 4.77 -9.58 8.77
C CYS A 145 5.33 -8.51 9.74
N VAL A 146 5.10 -7.24 9.43
CA VAL A 146 5.59 -6.12 10.23
C VAL A 146 4.94 -6.10 11.62
N ALA A 147 3.62 -6.27 11.68
CA ALA A 147 2.86 -6.28 12.93
C ALA A 147 3.30 -7.42 13.85
N LEU A 148 3.50 -8.63 13.32
CA LEU A 148 4.02 -9.76 14.10
C LEU A 148 5.44 -9.50 14.62
N GLY A 149 6.26 -8.76 13.87
CA GLY A 149 7.56 -8.28 14.35
C GLY A 149 7.43 -7.40 15.59
N TYR A 150 6.53 -6.41 15.56
CA TYR A 150 6.29 -5.54 16.74
C TYR A 150 5.71 -6.31 17.94
N ILE A 151 4.83 -7.26 17.67
CA ILE A 151 4.20 -8.11 18.70
C ILE A 151 5.24 -9.04 19.34
N GLY A 152 6.11 -9.67 18.54
CA GLY A 152 7.14 -10.60 19.03
C GLY A 152 8.35 -9.92 19.66
N ASP A 153 8.61 -8.65 19.31
CA ASP A 153 9.63 -7.83 19.95
C ASP A 153 9.22 -7.57 21.40
N SER A 154 9.81 -8.32 22.32
CA SER A 154 9.60 -8.19 23.76
C SER A 154 10.59 -7.15 24.28
N LYS A 155 10.10 -6.14 24.98
CA LYS A 155 10.98 -5.28 25.81
C LYS A 155 11.44 -6.03 27.04
#